data_AF-A0A917F932-F1
#
_entry.id   AF-A0A917F932-F1
#
_cell.length_a   1.000
_cell.length_b   1.000
_cell.length_c   1.000
_cell.angle_alpha   90.00
_cell.angle_beta   90.00
_cell.angle_gamma   90.00
#
_symmetry.space_group_name_H-M   'P 1'
#
loop_
_entity.id
_entity.type
_entity.pdbx_description
1 polymer ?
#
loop_
_entity_poly.entity_id
_entity_poly.type
_entity_poly.pdbx_seq_one_letter_code
_entity_poly.pdbx_strand_id
1 'polypeptide(L)'
;MTPAELQGLLSDALRQAGHPASAAVVCPPPDRTAPLPPEGPWVVLPLEGWSVGGVSRGAYRPYRHLTEGHEVIALVLGLLSPTTSPRGVDRTDLAERGRRTARAIAARCLERQGAAGPAALAAGDVIEVVGTPSAHHAYAYGTPFEHRSLPPTALGAPRHVYEVRSALSLSTEGLTAAWFEQPGGGPMVALGYPVQWHVEQGELLEVTPV
;
A
#
# COMPACT_ATOMS: atom_id res chain seq x y z
N MET A 1 16.89 -4.21 23.25
CA MET A 1 17.36 -3.29 22.19
C MET A 1 16.50 -2.05 22.24
N THR A 2 17.09 -0.85 22.24
CA THR A 2 16.35 0.41 22.21
C THR A 2 15.93 0.79 20.77
N PRO A 3 14.93 1.67 20.57
CA PRO A 3 14.58 2.15 19.22
C PRO A 3 15.74 2.83 18.47
N ALA A 4 16.60 3.56 19.19
CA ALA A 4 17.77 4.20 18.60
C ALA A 4 18.84 3.19 18.16
N GLU A 5 19.09 2.16 18.98
CA GLU A 5 19.98 1.05 18.61
C GLU A 5 19.44 0.31 17.37
N LEU A 6 18.14 0.02 17.34
CA LEU A 6 17.51 -0.65 16.20
C LEU A 6 17.60 0.21 14.93
N GLN A 7 17.34 1.53 15.03
CA GLN A 7 17.47 2.44 13.89
C GLN A 7 18.89 2.43 13.32
N GLY A 8 19.92 2.45 14.19
CA GLY A 8 21.33 2.38 13.77
C GLY A 8 21.63 1.10 13.01
N LEU A 9 21.31 -0.06 13.62
CA LEU A 9 21.55 -1.37 13.02
C LEU A 9 20.77 -1.57 11.72
N LEU A 10 19.51 -1.14 11.66
CA LEU A 10 18.69 -1.20 10.46
C LEU A 10 19.27 -0.34 9.34
N SER A 11 19.69 0.88 9.65
CA SER A 11 20.30 1.79 8.66
C SER A 11 21.57 1.20 8.06
N ASP A 12 22.41 0.58 8.90
CA ASP A 12 23.65 -0.04 8.45
C ASP A 12 23.38 -1.30 7.61
N ALA A 13 22.45 -2.14 8.03
CA ALA A 13 22.03 -3.31 7.28
C ALA A 13 21.45 -2.94 5.90
N LEU A 14 20.61 -1.90 5.82
CA LEU A 14 20.06 -1.38 4.57
C LEU A 14 21.18 -0.93 3.61
N ARG A 15 22.14 -0.15 4.10
CA ARG A 15 23.28 0.32 3.29
C ARG A 15 24.14 -0.85 2.80
N GLN A 16 24.40 -1.84 3.66
CA GLN A 16 25.15 -3.04 3.28
C GLN A 16 24.44 -3.86 2.19
N ALA A 17 23.11 -3.88 2.22
CA ALA A 17 22.27 -4.52 1.20
C ALA A 17 22.06 -3.66 -0.06
N GLY A 18 22.63 -2.45 -0.13
CA GLY A 18 22.50 -1.54 -1.28
C GLY A 18 21.20 -0.74 -1.32
N HIS A 19 20.42 -0.72 -0.24
CA HIS A 19 19.23 0.10 -0.11
C HIS A 19 19.55 1.45 0.56
N PRO A 20 18.80 2.53 0.26
CA PRO A 20 18.95 3.76 1.02
C PRO A 20 18.53 3.53 2.48
N ALA A 21 19.25 4.15 3.43
CA ALA A 21 18.91 4.07 4.85
C ALA A 21 17.50 4.59 5.17
N SER A 22 16.94 5.42 4.29
CA SER A 22 15.56 5.92 4.37
C SER A 22 14.51 4.93 3.90
N ALA A 23 14.86 3.73 3.41
CA ALA A 23 13.90 2.72 2.98
C ALA A 23 13.06 2.14 4.13
N ALA A 24 13.57 2.25 5.36
CA ALA A 24 12.82 1.94 6.57
C ALA A 24 13.22 2.86 7.72
N VAL A 25 12.26 3.16 8.60
CA VAL A 25 12.45 4.06 9.75
C VAL A 25 11.82 3.47 11.00
N VAL A 26 12.52 3.63 12.12
CA VAL A 26 11.99 3.39 13.45
C VAL A 26 11.43 4.71 13.97
N CYS A 27 10.14 4.73 14.26
CA CYS A 27 9.45 5.90 14.75
C CYS A 27 8.89 5.64 16.15
N PRO A 28 8.76 6.68 17.00
CA PRO A 28 7.94 6.54 18.19
C PRO A 28 6.50 6.16 17.80
N PRO A 29 5.75 5.47 18.68
CA PRO A 29 4.33 5.24 18.46
C PRO A 29 3.62 6.58 18.20
N PRO A 30 2.69 6.64 17.22
CA PRO A 30 1.94 7.86 16.99
C PRO A 30 1.08 8.17 18.23
N ASP A 31 1.39 9.26 18.92
CA ASP A 31 0.52 9.89 19.90
C ASP A 31 0.07 11.27 19.37
N ARG A 32 -0.76 12.00 20.13
CA ARG A 32 -1.27 13.31 19.70
C ARG A 32 -0.18 14.39 19.53
N THR A 33 1.04 14.14 19.99
CA THR A 33 2.16 15.08 20.02
C THR A 33 3.34 14.67 19.14
N ALA A 34 3.42 13.39 18.79
CA ALA A 34 4.45 12.85 17.92
C ALA A 34 4.15 13.17 16.44
N PRO A 35 5.18 13.45 15.63
CA PRO A 35 5.00 13.57 14.18
C PRO A 35 4.51 12.22 13.62
N LEU A 36 3.62 12.29 12.63
CA LEU A 36 3.21 11.10 11.90
C LEU A 36 4.44 10.45 11.24
N PRO A 37 4.54 9.12 11.25
CA PRO A 37 5.60 8.46 10.50
C PRO A 37 5.49 8.79 9.00
N PRO A 38 6.62 8.85 8.28
CA PRO A 38 6.62 9.22 6.87
C PRO A 38 5.93 8.18 5.99
N GLU A 39 5.30 8.65 4.91
CA GLU A 39 4.76 7.80 3.85
C GLU A 39 5.86 7.33 2.90
N GLY A 40 5.77 6.08 2.42
CA GLY A 40 6.72 5.49 1.49
C GLY A 40 7.64 4.41 2.09
N PRO A 41 8.43 4.67 3.15
CA PRO A 41 9.28 3.66 3.72
C PRO A 41 8.49 2.63 4.53
N TRP A 42 9.15 1.53 4.89
CA TRP A 42 8.66 0.66 5.95
C TRP A 42 8.82 1.36 7.30
N VAL A 43 7.80 1.29 8.14
CA VAL A 43 7.77 1.94 9.46
C VAL A 43 7.79 0.87 10.54
N VAL A 44 8.70 1.02 11.50
CA VAL A 44 8.83 0.18 12.68
C VAL A 44 8.40 0.99 13.90
N LEU A 45 7.40 0.50 14.64
CA LEU A 45 6.89 1.14 15.87
C LEU A 45 7.16 0.23 17.08
N PRO A 46 7.66 0.76 18.22
CA PRO A 46 7.86 -0.01 19.43
C PRO A 46 6.52 -0.15 20.20
N LEU A 47 5.75 -1.20 19.90
CA LEU A 47 4.42 -1.46 20.47
C LEU A 47 4.42 -2.83 21.17
N GLU A 48 4.88 -2.91 22.43
CA GLU A 48 5.06 -4.18 23.16
C GLU A 48 5.84 -5.22 22.34
N GLY A 49 7.03 -4.82 21.87
CA GLY A 49 7.76 -5.47 20.79
C GLY A 49 7.95 -4.49 19.64
N TRP A 50 7.85 -4.97 18.41
CA TRP A 50 8.07 -4.19 17.19
C TRP A 50 6.97 -4.47 16.16
N SER A 51 6.22 -3.44 15.80
CA SER A 51 5.26 -3.51 14.70
C SER A 51 5.89 -2.94 13.44
N VAL A 52 6.10 -3.79 12.43
CA VAL A 52 6.54 -3.40 11.09
C VAL A 52 5.30 -3.21 10.21
N GLY A 53 5.23 -2.10 9.48
CA GLY A 53 4.08 -1.77 8.64
C GLY A 53 4.36 -0.61 7.69
N GLY A 54 3.31 -0.08 7.07
CA GLY A 54 3.40 1.02 6.11
C GLY A 54 2.46 2.16 6.47
N VAL A 55 2.84 3.38 6.06
CA VAL A 55 1.98 4.57 6.17
C VAL A 55 1.57 5.05 4.79
N SER A 56 0.28 5.35 4.64
CA SER A 56 -0.28 5.97 3.45
C SER A 56 -1.47 6.81 3.86
N ARG A 57 -1.54 8.03 3.35
CA ARG A 57 -2.57 9.02 3.69
C ARG A 57 -2.71 9.23 5.19
N GLY A 58 -1.58 9.30 5.89
CA GLY A 58 -1.50 9.50 7.34
C GLY A 58 -2.00 8.34 8.22
N ALA A 59 -2.38 7.19 7.64
CA ALA A 59 -2.79 6.01 8.40
C ALA A 59 -1.67 4.97 8.43
N TYR A 60 -1.41 4.36 9.59
CA TYR A 60 -0.52 3.21 9.72
C TYR A 60 -1.31 1.90 9.55
N ARG A 61 -0.78 0.98 8.75
CA ARG A 61 -1.25 -0.41 8.67
C ARG A 61 -0.13 -1.37 9.05
N PRO A 62 -0.35 -2.25 10.04
CA PRO A 62 0.65 -3.25 10.41
C PRO A 62 0.81 -4.24 9.26
N TYR A 63 2.01 -4.80 9.12
CA TYR A 63 2.30 -5.94 8.26
C TYR A 63 2.64 -7.17 9.12
N ARG A 64 3.48 -6.99 10.16
CA ARG A 64 3.84 -8.05 11.10
C ARG A 64 4.28 -7.46 12.45
N HIS A 65 3.99 -8.18 13.52
CA HIS A 65 4.50 -7.91 14.85
C HIS A 65 5.63 -8.90 15.21
N LEU A 66 6.70 -8.40 15.83
CA LEU A 66 7.92 -9.14 16.15
C LEU A 66 8.39 -8.78 17.55
N THR A 67 9.04 -9.70 18.25
CA THR A 67 9.56 -9.44 19.62
C THR A 67 11.03 -9.03 19.59
N GLU A 68 11.80 -9.52 18.61
CA GLU A 68 13.25 -9.33 18.56
C GLU A 68 13.68 -8.35 17.46
N GLY A 69 14.62 -7.45 17.78
CA GLY A 69 15.07 -6.43 16.83
C GLY A 69 15.82 -6.99 15.62
N HIS A 70 16.50 -8.13 15.75
CA HIS A 70 17.17 -8.77 14.62
C HIS A 70 16.18 -9.36 13.61
N GLU A 71 15.02 -9.83 14.07
CA GLU A 71 13.94 -10.31 13.19
C GLU A 71 13.33 -9.15 12.39
N VAL A 72 13.25 -7.95 12.98
CA VAL A 72 12.80 -6.73 12.28
C VAL A 72 13.73 -6.43 11.10
N ILE A 73 15.04 -6.46 11.33
CA ILE A 73 16.04 -6.20 10.29
C ILE A 73 15.92 -7.23 9.17
N ALA A 74 15.86 -8.53 9.53
CA ALA A 74 15.71 -9.61 8.55
C ALA A 74 14.44 -9.46 7.72
N LEU A 75 13.31 -9.13 8.38
CA LEU A 75 12.04 -8.92 7.69
C LEU A 75 12.10 -7.74 6.72
N VAL A 76 12.59 -6.58 7.15
CA VAL A 76 12.65 -5.38 6.30
C VAL A 76 13.53 -5.61 5.07
N LEU A 77 14.68 -6.26 5.23
CA LEU A 77 15.54 -6.62 4.10
C LEU A 77 14.83 -7.57 3.12
N GLY A 78 14.07 -8.55 3.64
CA GLY A 78 13.24 -9.42 2.83
C GLY A 78 12.17 -8.66 2.04
N LEU A 79 11.49 -7.69 2.67
CA LEU A 79 10.45 -6.88 2.04
C LEU A 79 10.98 -5.92 0.96
N LEU A 80 12.26 -5.56 1.02
CA LEU A 80 12.91 -4.72 0.02
C LEU A 80 13.55 -5.53 -1.11
N SER A 81 13.59 -6.85 -0.98
CA SER A 81 14.15 -7.76 -1.98
C SER A 81 13.02 -8.27 -2.89
N PRO A 82 13.09 -8.06 -4.23
CA PRO A 82 12.08 -8.58 -5.14
C PRO A 82 12.03 -10.11 -5.10
N THR A 83 10.89 -10.68 -4.72
CA THR A 83 10.72 -12.14 -4.65
C THR A 83 10.07 -12.75 -5.89
N THR A 84 9.35 -11.94 -6.69
CA THR A 84 8.62 -12.42 -7.87
C THR A 84 8.61 -11.37 -8.98
N SER A 85 8.81 -11.79 -10.22
CA SER A 85 8.62 -10.90 -11.38
C SER A 85 7.14 -10.76 -11.71
N PRO A 86 6.63 -9.55 -11.99
CA PRO A 86 5.25 -9.35 -12.38
C PRO A 86 4.86 -10.18 -13.60
N ARG A 87 3.66 -10.75 -13.59
CA ARG A 87 3.14 -11.51 -14.74
C ARG A 87 2.71 -10.55 -15.86
N GLY A 88 3.15 -10.81 -17.09
CA GLY A 88 2.68 -10.06 -18.26
C GLY A 88 1.19 -10.30 -18.55
N VAL A 89 0.45 -9.21 -18.77
CA VAL A 89 -0.97 -9.23 -19.19
C VAL A 89 -1.16 -8.22 -20.31
N ASP A 90 -2.00 -8.55 -21.28
CA ASP A 90 -2.34 -7.66 -22.39
C ASP A 90 -2.90 -6.32 -21.90
N ARG A 91 -2.40 -5.23 -22.48
CA ARG A 91 -2.80 -3.85 -22.13
C ARG A 91 -4.30 -3.59 -22.32
N THR A 92 -4.88 -4.13 -23.39
CA THR A 92 -6.29 -3.92 -23.69
C THR A 92 -7.16 -4.66 -22.68
N ASP A 93 -6.78 -5.89 -22.32
CA ASP A 93 -7.42 -6.66 -21.25
C ASP A 93 -7.37 -5.92 -19.90
N LEU A 94 -6.19 -5.45 -19.49
CA LEU A 94 -6.04 -4.68 -18.25
C LEU A 94 -6.93 -3.44 -18.24
N ALA A 95 -6.97 -2.69 -19.33
CA ALA A 95 -7.80 -1.49 -19.44
C ALA A 95 -9.30 -1.81 -19.33
N GLU A 96 -9.79 -2.89 -19.96
CA GLU A 96 -11.18 -3.30 -19.86
C GLU A 96 -11.54 -3.76 -18.44
N ARG A 97 -10.68 -4.58 -17.83
CA ARG A 97 -10.87 -5.06 -16.46
C ARG A 97 -10.81 -3.92 -15.45
N GLY A 98 -9.93 -2.94 -15.66
CA GLY A 98 -9.86 -1.71 -14.87
C GLY A 98 -11.16 -0.90 -14.93
N ARG A 99 -11.71 -0.67 -16.14
CA ARG A 99 -13.02 -0.01 -16.32
C ARG A 99 -14.16 -0.76 -15.61
N ARG A 100 -14.18 -2.09 -15.72
CA ARG A 100 -15.18 -2.92 -15.04
C ARG A 100 -15.06 -2.82 -13.52
N THR A 101 -13.84 -2.90 -13.00
CA THR A 101 -13.54 -2.74 -11.56
C THR A 101 -14.02 -1.38 -11.06
N ALA A 102 -13.68 -0.31 -11.80
CA ALA A 102 -14.08 1.06 -11.49
C ALA A 102 -15.61 1.22 -11.40
N ARG A 103 -16.34 0.71 -12.41
CA ARG A 103 -17.81 0.76 -12.44
C ARG A 103 -18.43 0.00 -11.27
N ALA A 104 -17.89 -1.17 -10.94
CA ALA A 104 -18.41 -2.01 -9.85
C ALA A 104 -18.24 -1.35 -8.48
N ILE A 105 -17.07 -0.78 -8.18
CA ILE A 105 -16.83 -0.03 -6.93
C ILE A 105 -17.76 1.19 -6.87
N ALA A 106 -17.89 1.95 -7.96
CA ALA A 106 -18.75 3.13 -8.00
C ALA A 106 -20.22 2.78 -7.77
N ALA A 107 -20.73 1.72 -8.42
CA ALA A 107 -22.10 1.27 -8.25
C ALA A 107 -22.40 0.89 -6.79
N ARG A 108 -21.53 0.10 -6.16
CA ARG A 108 -21.69 -0.29 -4.75
C ARG A 108 -21.57 0.90 -3.79
N CYS A 109 -20.70 1.87 -4.10
CA CYS A 109 -20.63 3.10 -3.32
C CYS A 109 -21.94 3.92 -3.42
N LEU A 110 -22.53 4.02 -4.62
CA LEU A 110 -23.81 4.70 -4.83
C LEU A 110 -24.97 3.97 -4.15
N GLU A 111 -25.00 2.64 -4.16
CA GLU A 111 -25.95 1.82 -3.40
C GLU A 111 -25.86 2.11 -1.89
N ARG A 112 -24.67 2.42 -1.40
CA ARG A 112 -24.40 2.89 -0.03
C ARG A 112 -24.56 4.40 0.15
N GLN A 113 -25.25 5.09 -0.75
CA GLN A 113 -25.50 6.54 -0.70
C GLN A 113 -24.20 7.37 -0.63
N GLY A 114 -23.15 6.91 -1.29
CA GLY A 114 -21.83 7.55 -1.32
C GLY A 114 -20.92 7.15 -0.15
N ALA A 115 -21.38 6.31 0.79
CA ALA A 115 -20.55 5.82 1.87
C ALA A 115 -19.58 4.71 1.41
N ALA A 116 -18.37 4.76 1.94
CA ALA A 116 -17.44 3.65 1.85
C ALA A 116 -18.02 2.41 2.55
N GLY A 117 -17.60 1.22 2.11
CA GLY A 117 -18.04 -0.04 2.71
C GLY A 117 -17.00 -1.13 2.56
N PRO A 118 -17.28 -2.36 3.05
CA PRO A 118 -16.39 -3.50 2.83
C PRO A 118 -16.07 -3.69 1.35
N ALA A 119 -14.81 -3.96 1.03
CA ALA A 119 -14.38 -4.22 -0.34
C ALA A 119 -15.01 -5.52 -0.85
N ALA A 120 -15.64 -5.45 -2.02
CA ALA A 120 -16.31 -6.58 -2.66
C ALA A 120 -15.76 -6.82 -4.08
N LEU A 121 -14.44 -6.73 -4.22
CA LEU A 121 -13.74 -7.00 -5.48
C LEU A 121 -13.77 -8.50 -5.79
N ALA A 122 -13.97 -8.83 -7.06
CA ALA A 122 -14.00 -10.19 -7.55
C ALA A 122 -12.62 -10.61 -8.08
N ALA A 123 -12.38 -11.93 -8.12
CA ALA A 123 -11.20 -12.45 -8.79
C ALA A 123 -11.16 -11.98 -10.25
N GLY A 124 -10.00 -11.48 -10.68
CA GLY A 124 -9.81 -10.85 -11.99
C GLY A 124 -10.09 -9.34 -12.03
N ASP A 125 -10.58 -8.71 -10.95
CA ASP A 125 -10.56 -7.25 -10.83
C ASP A 125 -9.12 -6.74 -10.81
N VAL A 126 -8.92 -5.50 -11.24
CA VAL A 126 -7.57 -4.91 -11.41
C VAL A 126 -7.50 -3.56 -10.71
N ILE A 127 -6.54 -3.46 -9.80
CA ILE A 127 -6.24 -2.26 -9.04
C ILE A 127 -4.80 -1.81 -9.28
N GLU A 128 -4.54 -0.53 -9.06
CA GLU A 128 -3.23 0.10 -9.17
C GLU A 128 -2.87 0.81 -7.87
N VAL A 129 -1.65 0.59 -7.40
CA VAL A 129 -1.04 1.32 -6.28
C VAL A 129 -0.03 2.31 -6.84
N VAL A 130 -0.09 3.55 -6.35
CA VAL A 130 0.92 4.59 -6.61
C VAL A 130 1.82 4.68 -5.40
N GLY A 131 3.10 4.41 -5.56
CA GLY A 131 4.08 4.43 -4.47
C GLY A 131 4.76 3.08 -4.27
N THR A 132 5.00 2.72 -3.02
CA THR A 132 5.85 1.59 -2.63
C THR A 132 5.02 0.36 -2.22
N PRO A 133 5.65 -0.83 -2.08
CA PRO A 133 4.97 -2.01 -1.56
C PRO A 133 4.43 -1.90 -0.12
N SER A 134 4.85 -0.87 0.64
CA SER A 134 4.29 -0.58 1.97
C SER A 134 2.97 0.19 1.90
N ALA A 135 2.57 0.68 0.72
CA ALA A 135 1.33 1.41 0.54
C ALA A 135 0.10 0.50 0.67
N HIS A 136 -1.02 1.08 1.12
CA HIS A 136 -2.29 0.35 1.35
C HIS A 136 -3.50 1.10 0.79
N HIS A 137 -3.28 1.98 -0.18
CA HIS A 137 -4.33 2.70 -0.89
C HIS A 137 -4.17 2.42 -2.38
N ALA A 138 -5.20 1.82 -2.99
CA ALA A 138 -5.20 1.42 -4.38
C ALA A 138 -6.41 2.03 -5.10
N TYR A 139 -6.32 2.14 -6.42
CA TYR A 139 -7.40 2.62 -7.28
C TYR A 139 -7.75 1.57 -8.31
N ALA A 140 -8.97 1.59 -8.86
CA ALA A 140 -9.22 0.81 -10.06
C ALA A 140 -8.22 1.21 -11.16
N TYR A 141 -7.66 0.22 -11.86
CA TYR A 141 -6.66 0.47 -12.89
C TYR A 141 -7.20 1.41 -13.98
N GLY A 142 -6.39 2.39 -14.38
CA GLY A 142 -6.79 3.43 -15.34
C GLY A 142 -7.55 4.62 -14.74
N THR A 143 -7.73 4.69 -13.42
CA THR A 143 -8.30 5.89 -12.77
C THR A 143 -7.43 7.12 -13.07
N PRO A 144 -7.95 8.23 -13.62
CA PRO A 144 -7.17 9.45 -13.90
C PRO A 144 -6.51 10.04 -12.64
N PHE A 145 -5.36 10.72 -12.77
CA PHE A 145 -4.60 11.21 -11.61
C PHE A 145 -5.41 12.18 -10.74
N GLU A 146 -6.10 13.11 -11.38
CA GLU A 146 -7.00 14.10 -10.77
C GLU A 146 -8.20 13.47 -10.04
N HIS A 147 -8.58 12.24 -10.39
CA HIS A 147 -9.63 11.52 -9.68
C HIS A 147 -9.11 10.79 -8.43
N ARG A 148 -7.78 10.70 -8.26
CA ARG A 148 -7.13 10.03 -7.12
C ARG A 148 -6.90 10.97 -5.95
N SER A 149 -7.00 12.29 -6.14
CA SER A 149 -6.69 13.31 -5.13
C SER A 149 -5.38 13.00 -4.42
N LEU A 150 -4.34 12.79 -5.22
CA LEU A 150 -2.98 12.53 -4.76
C LEU A 150 -2.17 13.83 -4.78
N PRO A 151 -1.19 14.00 -3.86
CA PRO A 151 -0.35 15.19 -3.86
C PRO A 151 0.52 15.24 -5.13
N PRO A 152 0.99 16.43 -5.56
CA PRO A 152 1.85 16.57 -6.73
C PRO A 152 3.11 15.69 -6.71
N THR A 153 3.64 15.39 -5.52
CA THR A 153 4.78 14.48 -5.31
C THR A 153 4.54 13.06 -5.82
N ALA A 154 3.28 12.65 -6.02
CA ALA A 154 2.91 11.34 -6.54
C ALA A 154 2.93 11.23 -8.08
N LEU A 155 3.12 12.33 -8.82
CA LEU A 155 3.08 12.33 -10.30
C LEU A 155 4.13 11.41 -10.92
N GLY A 156 5.33 11.37 -10.33
CA GLY A 156 6.46 10.54 -10.75
C GLY A 156 6.68 9.29 -9.91
N ALA A 157 5.78 8.99 -8.97
CA ALA A 157 5.91 7.82 -8.11
C ALA A 157 5.71 6.52 -8.94
N PRO A 158 6.39 5.42 -8.57
CA PRO A 158 6.19 4.12 -9.18
C PRO A 158 4.71 3.71 -9.17
N ARG A 159 4.29 2.97 -10.20
CA ARG A 159 2.94 2.43 -10.32
C ARG A 159 3.02 0.92 -10.43
N HIS A 160 2.25 0.25 -9.59
CA HIS A 160 2.19 -1.20 -9.51
C HIS A 160 0.76 -1.65 -9.74
N VAL A 161 0.57 -2.60 -10.64
CA VAL A 161 -0.76 -3.10 -11.02
C VAL A 161 -0.95 -4.48 -10.43
N TYR A 162 -2.11 -4.71 -9.83
CA TYR A 162 -2.43 -5.96 -9.17
C TYR A 162 -3.76 -6.52 -9.68
N GLU A 163 -3.74 -7.82 -9.97
CA GLU A 163 -4.95 -8.61 -10.17
C GLU A 163 -5.43 -9.16 -8.83
N VAL A 164 -6.71 -8.97 -8.53
CA VAL A 164 -7.37 -9.60 -7.38
C VAL A 164 -7.52 -11.09 -7.64
N ARG A 165 -7.10 -11.91 -6.69
CA ARG A 165 -7.13 -13.38 -6.77
C ARG A 165 -8.16 -13.99 -5.83
N SER A 166 -8.42 -13.34 -4.70
CA SER A 166 -9.44 -13.71 -3.72
C SER A 166 -9.95 -12.47 -2.98
N ALA A 167 -10.90 -12.65 -2.06
CA ALA A 167 -11.40 -11.56 -1.22
C ALA A 167 -10.26 -10.86 -0.47
N LEU A 168 -10.33 -9.52 -0.38
CA LEU A 168 -9.30 -8.70 0.25
C LEU A 168 -9.55 -8.56 1.75
N SER A 169 -8.62 -9.05 2.57
CA SER A 169 -8.75 -9.03 4.03
C SER A 169 -8.86 -7.61 4.58
N LEU A 170 -9.86 -7.39 5.44
CA LEU A 170 -10.11 -6.13 6.18
C LEU A 170 -10.08 -4.86 5.32
N SER A 171 -10.39 -4.97 4.04
CA SER A 171 -10.30 -3.88 3.08
C SER A 171 -11.65 -3.18 2.91
N THR A 172 -11.62 -1.88 2.65
CA THR A 172 -12.80 -1.09 2.32
C THR A 172 -12.67 -0.47 0.94
N GLU A 173 -13.79 -0.20 0.30
CA GLU A 173 -13.86 0.44 -1.01
C GLU A 173 -14.79 1.66 -0.97
N GLY A 174 -14.58 2.59 -1.89
CA GLY A 174 -15.39 3.79 -2.02
C GLY A 174 -14.95 4.68 -3.17
N LEU A 175 -15.42 5.93 -3.14
CA LEU A 175 -14.98 6.98 -4.04
C LEU A 175 -14.06 7.95 -3.29
N THR A 176 -13.02 8.40 -3.98
CA THR A 176 -12.05 9.33 -3.40
C THR A 176 -12.69 10.70 -3.17
N ALA A 177 -12.49 11.29 -1.98
CA ALA A 177 -12.92 12.66 -1.72
C ALA A 177 -12.04 13.70 -2.44
N ALA A 178 -12.61 14.84 -2.81
CA ALA A 178 -11.87 15.96 -3.39
C ALA A 178 -10.79 16.46 -2.41
N TRP A 179 -9.56 16.61 -2.89
CA TRP A 179 -8.41 17.09 -2.11
C TRP A 179 -7.28 17.53 -3.03
N PHE A 180 -6.28 18.26 -2.51
CA PHE A 180 -5.13 18.78 -3.28
C PHE A 180 -5.54 19.53 -4.57
N GLU A 181 -6.62 20.32 -4.49
CA GLU A 181 -7.20 21.06 -5.63
C GLU A 181 -7.67 20.17 -6.79
N GLN A 182 -7.88 18.88 -6.53
CA GLN A 182 -8.36 17.90 -7.48
C GLN A 182 -9.80 17.47 -7.15
N PRO A 183 -10.63 17.17 -8.17
CA PRO A 183 -12.04 16.85 -8.00
C PRO A 183 -12.29 15.53 -7.25
N GLY A 184 -11.34 14.59 -7.25
CA GLY A 184 -11.55 13.26 -6.68
C GLY A 184 -12.57 12.45 -7.48
N GLY A 185 -13.37 11.64 -6.79
CA GLY A 185 -14.39 10.77 -7.39
C GLY A 185 -13.84 9.46 -7.98
N GLY A 186 -12.54 9.21 -7.90
CA GLY A 186 -11.91 7.98 -8.37
C GLY A 186 -12.28 6.76 -7.52
N PRO A 187 -12.64 5.62 -8.13
CA PRO A 187 -12.89 4.38 -7.41
C PRO A 187 -11.63 3.85 -6.73
N MET A 188 -11.73 3.63 -5.42
CA MET A 188 -10.59 3.40 -4.53
C MET A 188 -10.85 2.21 -3.61
N VAL A 189 -9.78 1.52 -3.23
CA VAL A 189 -9.73 0.51 -2.18
C VAL A 189 -8.70 0.94 -1.13
N ALA A 190 -9.12 1.04 0.12
CA ALA A 190 -8.23 1.12 1.27
C ALA A 190 -8.01 -0.28 1.81
N LEU A 191 -6.80 -0.79 1.63
CA LEU A 191 -6.41 -2.13 2.03
C LEU A 191 -6.29 -2.22 3.57
N GLY A 192 -6.63 -3.38 4.11
CA GLY A 192 -6.52 -3.66 5.54
C GLY A 192 -5.07 -3.75 6.02
N TYR A 193 -4.16 -4.12 5.11
CA TYR A 193 -2.73 -4.28 5.33
C TYR A 193 -1.95 -3.64 4.16
N PRO A 194 -0.62 -3.43 4.29
CA PRO A 194 0.22 -3.04 3.15
C PRO A 194 0.04 -3.98 1.95
N VAL A 195 0.13 -3.46 0.72
CA VAL A 195 -0.13 -4.25 -0.51
C VAL A 195 0.74 -5.48 -0.59
N GLN A 196 2.00 -5.41 -0.12
CA GLN A 196 2.90 -6.56 -0.03
C GLN A 196 2.33 -7.71 0.82
N TRP A 197 1.62 -7.40 1.91
CA TRP A 197 0.97 -8.42 2.74
C TRP A 197 -0.08 -9.19 1.94
N HIS A 198 -0.92 -8.46 1.18
CA HIS A 198 -1.96 -9.04 0.35
C HIS A 198 -1.39 -9.90 -0.79
N VAL A 199 -0.22 -9.51 -1.33
CA VAL A 199 0.51 -10.33 -2.31
C VAL A 199 0.96 -11.65 -1.69
N GLU A 200 1.54 -11.61 -0.49
CA GLU A 200 2.02 -12.82 0.20
C GLU A 200 0.90 -13.74 0.68
N GLN A 201 -0.27 -13.20 1.01
CA GLN A 201 -1.46 -14.02 1.29
C GLN A 201 -2.08 -14.61 0.02
N GLY A 202 -1.57 -14.24 -1.17
CA GLY A 202 -2.13 -14.68 -2.44
C GLY A 202 -3.45 -14.02 -2.80
N GLU A 203 -3.84 -12.94 -2.11
CA GLU A 203 -5.05 -12.16 -2.41
C GLU A 203 -4.85 -11.24 -3.61
N LEU A 204 -3.62 -10.77 -3.82
CA LEU A 204 -3.20 -9.96 -4.95
C LEU A 204 -2.05 -10.63 -5.71
N LEU A 205 -2.02 -10.44 -7.03
CA LEU A 205 -0.92 -10.83 -7.89
C LEU A 205 -0.44 -9.62 -8.67
N GLU A 206 0.84 -9.26 -8.56
CA GLU A 206 1.40 -8.18 -9.37
C GLU A 206 1.46 -8.58 -10.86
N VAL A 207 0.95 -7.69 -11.70
CA VAL A 207 0.88 -7.86 -13.16
C VAL A 207 1.50 -6.64 -13.84
N THR A 208 1.99 -6.82 -15.06
CA THR A 208 2.55 -5.74 -15.86
C THR A 208 1.95 -5.73 -17.28
N PRO A 209 1.62 -4.56 -17.83
CA PRO A 209 1.12 -4.43 -19.19
C PRO A 209 2.21 -4.76 -20.23
N VAL A 210 2.04 -5.85 -20.97
CA VAL A 210 2.93 -6.25 -22.08
C VAL A 210 2.37 -5.89 -23.44
#